data_AF-A0A9D1NME5-F1
#
_entry.id   AF-A0A9D1NME5-F1
#
_cell.length_a   1.000
_cell.length_b   1.000
_cell.length_c   1.000
_cell.angle_alpha   90.00
_cell.angle_beta   90.00
_cell.angle_gamma   90.00
#
_symmetry.space_group_name_H-M   'P 1'
#
loop_
_entity.id
_entity.type
_entity.pdbx_description
1 polymer ?
#
loop_
_entity_poly.entity_id
_entity_poly.type
_entity_poly.pdbx_seq_one_letter_code
_entity_poly.pdbx_strand_id
1 'polypeptide(L)' 'PWNTIVAAGAGLLYLVCPIDLIPDFIPVIGLVDDLAVLTFVLKSVHTDLQDYLQWKACHA' A
#
# COMPACT_ATOMS: atom_id res chain seq x y z
N PRO A 1 -19.03 16.04 21.36
CA PRO A 1 -19.03 15.70 19.92
C PRO A 1 -17.63 15.59 19.26
N TRP A 2 -16.53 15.72 20.00
CA TRP A 2 -15.17 15.60 19.47
C TRP A 2 -14.87 14.18 18.97
N ASN A 3 -15.31 13.16 19.73
CA ASN A 3 -15.11 11.75 19.39
C ASN A 3 -15.75 11.36 18.06
N THR A 4 -16.89 11.97 17.72
CA THR A 4 -17.59 11.73 16.45
C THR A 4 -16.84 12.32 15.27
N ILE A 5 -16.24 13.51 15.44
CA ILE A 5 -15.45 14.18 14.40
C ILE A 5 -14.15 13.39 14.14
N VAL A 6 -13.49 12.94 15.21
CA VAL A 6 -12.30 12.09 15.13
C VAL A 6 -12.62 10.75 14.46
N ALA A 7 -13.73 10.09 14.84
CA ALA A 7 -14.13 8.82 14.24
C ALA A 7 -14.50 8.95 12.76
N ALA A 8 -15.19 10.04 12.38
CA ALA A 8 -15.53 10.30 10.99
C ALA A 8 -14.29 10.62 10.14
N GLY A 9 -13.37 11.45 10.67
CA GLY A 9 -12.10 11.75 10.01
C GLY A 9 -11.22 10.51 9.84
N ALA A 10 -11.11 9.67 10.88
CA ALA A 10 -10.38 8.42 10.84
C ALA A 10 -10.99 7.41 9.84
N GLY A 11 -12.32 7.33 9.77
CA GLY A 11 -13.01 6.48 8.80
C GLY A 11 -12.79 6.91 7.35
N LEU A 12 -12.73 8.21 7.07
CA LEU A 12 -12.40 8.72 5.73
C LEU A 12 -10.93 8.50 5.38
N LEU A 13 -10.03 8.70 6.33
CA LEU A 13 -8.60 8.45 6.15
C LEU A 13 -8.33 6.95 5.89
N TYR A 14 -9.05 6.06 6.58
CA TYR A 14 -9.02 4.60 6.35
C TYR A 14 -9.43 4.21 4.92
N LEU A 15 -10.41 4.92 4.33
CA LEU A 15 -10.82 4.66 2.95
C LEU A 15 -9.75 5.05 1.92
N VAL A 16 -8.90 6.02 2.24
CA VAL A 16 -7.87 6.54 1.32
C VAL A 16 -6.55 5.81 1.50
N CYS A 17 -6.20 5.38 2.71
CA CYS A 17 -4.97 4.66 3.01
C CYS A 17 -5.21 3.57 4.07
N PRO A 18 -5.64 2.35 3.69
CA PRO A 18 -6.01 1.29 4.63
C PRO A 18 -4.84 0.66 5.39
N ILE A 19 -3.61 1.15 5.23
CA ILE A 19 -2.37 0.51 5.71
C ILE A 19 -1.80 1.23 6.96
N ASP A 20 -2.02 2.54 7.09
CA ASP A 20 -1.32 3.43 8.04
C ASP A 20 -1.90 3.43 9.48
N LEU A 21 -2.75 2.46 9.82
CA LEU A 21 -3.34 2.28 11.16
C LEU A 21 -3.16 0.83 11.66
N ILE A 22 -2.17 0.11 11.17
CA ILE A 22 -1.69 -1.06 11.91
C ILE A 22 -0.73 -0.52 12.97
N PRO A 23 -1.10 -0.58 14.26
CA PRO A 23 -0.59 0.36 15.25
C PRO A 23 0.90 0.17 15.49
N ASP A 24 1.63 1.29 15.63
CA ASP A 24 2.99 1.41 16.17
C ASP A 24 3.18 0.80 17.60
N PHE A 25 2.24 -0.02 18.07
CA PHE A 25 2.26 -0.71 19.36
C PHE A 25 2.69 -2.18 19.28
N ILE A 26 2.92 -2.73 18.07
CA ILE A 26 3.35 -4.12 17.91
C ILE A 26 4.78 -4.13 17.34
N PRO A 27 5.82 -4.33 18.17
CA PRO A 27 7.23 -4.24 17.75
C PRO A 27 7.67 -5.27 16.68
N VAL A 28 6.78 -6.17 16.26
CA VAL A 28 7.02 -7.18 15.21
C VAL A 28 6.42 -6.78 13.86
N ILE A 29 5.43 -5.88 13.84
CA ILE A 29 4.67 -5.56 12.62
C ILE A 29 5.41 -4.57 11.72
N GLY A 30 6.22 -3.65 12.26
CA GLY A 30 6.99 -2.72 11.42
C GLY A 30 7.85 -3.42 10.36
N LEU A 31 8.44 -4.57 10.69
CA LEU A 31 9.19 -5.40 9.73
C LEU A 31 8.29 -6.04 8.66
N VAL A 32 7.06 -6.39 9.01
CA VAL A 32 6.08 -6.95 8.08
C VAL A 32 5.55 -5.85 7.15
N ASP A 33 5.38 -4.64 7.66
CA ASP A 33 4.97 -3.46 6.87
C ASP A 33 6.06 -3.04 5.87
N ASP A 34 7.32 -2.93 6.32
CA ASP A 34 8.46 -2.68 5.42
C ASP A 34 8.53 -3.73 4.29
N LEU A 35 8.31 -5.00 4.64
CA LEU A 35 8.27 -6.10 3.66
C LEU A 35 7.05 -6.01 2.74
N ALA A 36 5.89 -5.59 3.24
CA ALA A 36 4.68 -5.39 2.45
C ALA A 36 4.87 -4.26 1.42
N VAL A 37 5.45 -3.14 1.84
CA VAL A 37 5.79 -2.01 0.94
C VAL A 37 6.81 -2.45 -0.10
N LEU A 38 7.88 -3.14 0.31
CA LEU A 38 8.91 -3.64 -0.61
C LEU A 38 8.32 -4.60 -1.65
N THR A 39 7.51 -5.57 -1.20
CA THR A 39 6.88 -6.56 -2.09
C THR A 39 5.86 -5.92 -3.03
N PHE A 40 5.12 -4.91 -2.57
CA PHE A 40 4.21 -4.13 -3.40
C PHE A 40 4.96 -3.37 -4.50
N VAL A 41 6.04 -2.67 -4.15
CA VAL A 41 6.87 -1.94 -5.12
C VAL A 41 7.48 -2.90 -6.14
N LEU A 42 8.04 -4.03 -5.69
CA LEU A 42 8.60 -5.04 -6.59
C LEU A 42 7.55 -5.62 -7.54
N LYS A 43 6.33 -5.87 -7.05
CA LYS A 43 5.23 -6.36 -7.88
C LYS A 43 4.76 -5.33 -8.90
N SER A 44 4.71 -4.05 -8.51
CA SER A 44 4.38 -2.95 -9.42
C SER A 44 5.41 -2.87 -10.54
N VAL A 45 6.70 -2.82 -10.20
CA VAL A 45 7.79 -2.76 -11.17
C VAL A 45 7.82 -3.99 -12.08
N HIS A 46 7.56 -5.19 -11.52
CA HIS A 46 7.49 -6.41 -12.33
C HIS A 46 6.35 -6.36 -13.36
N THR A 47 5.19 -5.83 -12.97
CA THR A 47 4.02 -5.70 -13.85
C THR A 47 4.32 -4.73 -14.99
N ASP A 48 4.85 -3.55 -14.66
CA ASP A 48 5.25 -2.54 -15.66
C ASP A 48 6.29 -3.10 -16.64
N LEU A 49 7.24 -3.89 -16.14
CA LEU A 49 8.26 -4.52 -16.97
C LEU A 49 7.66 -5.59 -17.90
N GLN A 50 6.70 -6.40 -17.43
CA GLN A 50 6.00 -7.37 -18.27
C GLN A 50 5.22 -6.67 -19.39
N ASP A 51 4.49 -5.61 -19.06
CA ASP A 51 3.73 -4.81 -20.03
C ASP A 51 4.66 -4.21 -21.10
N TYR A 52 5.82 -3.69 -20.68
CA TYR A 52 6.84 -3.19 -21.60
C TYR A 52 7.43 -4.29 -22.51
N LEU A 53 7.72 -5.48 -21.96
CA LEU A 53 8.23 -6.61 -22.74
C LEU A 53 7.20 -7.09 -23.75
N GLN A 54 5.92 -7.16 -23.36
CA GLN A 54 4.83 -7.55 -24.23
C GLN A 54 4.57 -6.52 -25.33
N TRP A 55 4.61 -5.23 -25.00
CA TRP A 55 4.58 -4.16 -25.98
C TRP A 55 5.72 -4.30 -27.00
N LYS A 56 6.95 -4.53 -26.52
CA LYS A 56 8.14 -4.71 -27.37
C LYS A 56 7.99 -5.92 -28.29
N ALA A 57 7.47 -7.04 -27.79
CA ALA A 57 7.25 -8.25 -28.59
C ALA A 57 6.17 -8.07 -29.67
N CYS A 58 5.17 -7.22 -29.42
CA CYS A 58 4.12 -6.90 -30.40
C CYS A 58 4.58 -5.88 -31.47
N HIS A 59 5.56 -5.03 -31.14
CA HIS A 59 6.08 -3.98 -32.03
C HIS A 59 7.47 -4.31 -32.63
N ALA A 60 7.96 -5.55 -32.48
CA ALA A 60 9.16 -6.07 -33.13
C ALA A 60 8.77 -6.97 -34.31
#